data_AF-V9LIE7-F1
#
_entry.id   AF-V9LIE7-F1
#
_cell.length_a   1.000
_cell.length_b   1.000
_cell.length_c   1.000
_cell.angle_alpha   90.00
_cell.angle_beta   90.00
_cell.angle_gamma   90.00
#
_symmetry.space_group_name_H-M   'P 1'
#
loop_
_entity.id
_entity.type
_entity.pdbx_description
1 polymer ?
#
loop_
_entity_poly.entity_id
_entity_poly.type
_entity_poly.pdbx_seq_one_letter_code
_entity_poly.pdbx_strand_id
1 'polypeptide(L)'
;DLATSSLSLAGRGVFVTAGTVPKGAVVSMYPGSVYQQYNPILFQSICNPFIFRCIDGVLIDGNDKGISKVIYRSCSRRDRLGPYKTSDVTWLTESPLNPLAVGQYVNNCSNEKAANVCYQEFDVPEAFPIELLQYIPNANYGHDVERPLRCVVLVALRDIENGEELFSNYYTIV
;
A
#
# COMPACT_ATOMS: atom_id res chain seq x y z
N ASP A 1 8.82 -2.34 10.24
CA ASP A 1 9.75 -3.07 9.33
C ASP A 1 9.21 -4.43 8.91
N LEU A 2 9.79 -4.98 7.84
CA LEU A 2 9.42 -6.31 7.33
C LEU A 2 10.29 -7.40 7.98
N ALA A 3 9.65 -8.42 8.54
CA ALA A 3 10.31 -9.61 9.09
C ALA A 3 9.54 -10.89 8.74
N THR A 4 10.03 -12.06 9.12
CA THR A 4 9.28 -13.32 8.99
C THR A 4 8.02 -13.24 9.85
N SER A 5 6.86 -13.53 9.27
CA SER A 5 5.59 -13.51 9.98
C SER A 5 5.56 -14.51 11.14
N SER A 6 4.86 -14.17 12.21
CA SER A 6 4.56 -15.10 13.31
C SER A 6 3.49 -16.13 12.95
N LEU A 7 2.80 -15.98 11.81
CA LEU A 7 1.90 -16.99 11.26
C LEU A 7 2.67 -18.01 10.41
N SER A 8 2.32 -19.29 10.58
CA SER A 8 2.91 -20.37 9.80
C SER A 8 2.59 -20.20 8.31
N LEU A 9 3.59 -20.37 7.45
CA LEU A 9 3.48 -20.30 5.98
C LEU A 9 2.98 -18.96 5.40
N ALA A 10 2.85 -17.89 6.21
CA ALA A 10 2.45 -16.57 5.73
C ALA A 10 3.59 -15.76 5.07
N GLY A 11 4.83 -16.23 5.20
CA GLY A 11 6.00 -15.57 4.61
C GLY A 11 6.44 -14.35 5.42
N ARG A 12 6.34 -13.15 4.84
CA ARG A 12 6.73 -11.89 5.49
C ARG A 12 5.56 -11.26 6.22
N GLY A 13 5.84 -10.53 7.29
CA GLY A 13 4.89 -9.69 8.02
C GLY A 13 5.49 -8.32 8.30
N VAL A 14 4.64 -7.38 8.73
CA VAL A 14 5.04 -6.03 9.11
C VAL A 14 5.01 -5.92 10.63
N PHE A 15 6.09 -5.39 11.22
CA PHE A 15 6.27 -5.28 12.66
C PHE A 15 6.56 -3.83 13.06
N VAL A 16 6.05 -3.44 14.24
CA VAL A 16 6.48 -2.22 14.91
C VAL A 16 7.84 -2.51 15.56
N THR A 17 8.92 -1.87 15.11
CA THR A 17 10.28 -2.14 15.61
C THR A 17 10.81 -1.10 16.58
N ALA A 18 10.18 0.08 16.64
CA ALA A 18 10.56 1.17 17.52
C ALA A 18 9.32 1.96 17.96
N GLY A 19 9.31 2.41 19.22
CA GLY A 19 8.22 3.18 19.80
C GLY A 19 6.91 2.41 19.95
N THR A 20 5.82 3.17 20.09
CA THR A 20 4.45 2.68 20.24
C THR A 20 3.56 3.42 19.25
N VAL A 21 2.60 2.71 18.67
CA VAL A 21 1.62 3.31 17.76
C VAL A 21 0.32 3.51 18.53
N PRO A 22 -0.19 4.75 18.66
CA PRO A 22 -1.48 4.97 19.29
C PRO A 22 -2.64 4.55 18.38
N LYS A 23 -3.77 4.17 18.98
CA LYS A 23 -5.03 3.92 18.28
C LYS A 23 -5.38 5.08 17.35
N GLY A 24 -5.79 4.76 16.13
CA GLY A 24 -6.18 5.74 15.11
C GLY A 24 -5.00 6.31 14.31
N ALA A 25 -3.76 5.97 14.63
CA ALA A 25 -2.61 6.38 13.81
C ALA A 25 -2.48 5.54 12.54
N VAL A 26 -2.03 6.19 11.46
CA VAL A 26 -1.59 5.52 10.24
C VAL A 26 -0.28 4.80 10.51
N VAL A 27 -0.24 3.49 10.24
CA VAL A 27 0.94 2.64 10.46
C VAL A 27 1.66 2.27 9.18
N SER A 28 0.93 2.20 8.08
CA SER A 28 1.47 1.88 6.76
C SER A 28 0.51 2.30 5.66
N MET A 29 1.00 2.27 4.42
CA MET A 29 0.27 2.52 3.20
C MET A 29 0.35 1.26 2.34
N TYR A 30 -0.75 0.90 1.70
CA TYR A 30 -0.78 -0.15 0.68
C TYR A 30 -0.27 0.44 -0.64
N PRO A 31 0.97 0.12 -1.05
CA PRO A 31 1.54 0.71 -2.25
C PRO A 31 0.93 0.07 -3.49
N GLY A 32 1.04 0.72 -4.65
CA GLY A 32 0.72 0.06 -5.90
C GLY A 32 0.26 0.94 -7.04
N SER A 33 0.12 0.31 -8.20
CA SER A 33 -0.46 0.97 -9.39
C SER A 33 -1.98 1.01 -9.22
N VAL A 34 -2.57 2.20 -9.40
CA VAL A 34 -4.01 2.44 -9.23
C VAL A 34 -4.72 2.29 -10.57
N TYR A 35 -5.58 1.30 -10.67
CA TYR A 35 -6.38 1.02 -11.85
C TYR A 35 -7.81 1.49 -11.61
N GLN A 36 -8.22 2.47 -12.40
CA GLN A 36 -9.62 2.92 -12.44
C GLN A 36 -10.50 1.89 -13.13
N GLN A 37 -11.81 2.07 -13.01
CA GLN A 37 -12.77 1.26 -13.76
C GLN A 37 -12.40 1.25 -15.25
N TYR A 38 -12.46 0.07 -15.87
CA TYR A 38 -12.11 -0.19 -17.27
C TYR A 38 -10.62 -0.10 -17.64
N ASN A 39 -9.72 0.22 -16.69
CA ASN A 39 -8.30 0.10 -16.97
C ASN A 39 -7.90 -1.38 -17.15
N PRO A 40 -7.01 -1.70 -18.10
CA PRO A 40 -6.61 -3.08 -18.36
C PRO A 40 -5.69 -3.62 -17.26
N ILE A 41 -6.22 -4.54 -16.44
CA ILE A 41 -5.49 -5.20 -15.34
C ILE A 41 -5.27 -6.70 -15.54
N LEU A 42 -5.84 -7.29 -16.60
CA LEU A 42 -5.93 -8.75 -16.76
C LEU A 42 -4.59 -9.46 -16.51
N PHE A 43 -3.53 -9.10 -17.24
CA PHE A 43 -2.23 -9.78 -17.14
C PHE A 43 -1.56 -9.62 -15.77
N GLN A 44 -1.73 -8.46 -15.14
CA GLN A 44 -1.16 -8.12 -13.84
C GLN A 44 -1.92 -8.79 -12.69
N SER A 45 -3.19 -9.12 -12.91
CA SER A 45 -4.08 -9.73 -11.91
C SER A 45 -3.97 -11.26 -11.81
N ILE A 46 -3.46 -11.92 -12.86
CA ILE A 46 -3.35 -13.39 -12.89
C ILE A 46 -2.42 -13.87 -11.78
N CYS A 47 -2.95 -14.69 -10.86
CA CYS A 47 -2.23 -15.24 -9.72
C CYS A 47 -1.53 -14.18 -8.85
N ASN A 48 -2.08 -12.96 -8.79
CA ASN A 48 -1.52 -11.87 -8.01
C ASN A 48 -2.32 -11.69 -6.70
N PRO A 49 -1.79 -12.13 -5.54
CA PRO A 49 -2.47 -11.97 -4.25
C PRO A 49 -2.42 -10.52 -3.72
N PHE A 50 -1.68 -9.63 -4.37
CA PHE A 50 -1.51 -8.23 -3.96
C PHE A 50 -2.42 -7.27 -4.74
N ILE A 51 -3.49 -7.78 -5.37
CA ILE A 51 -4.55 -6.93 -5.90
C ILE A 51 -5.49 -6.57 -4.77
N PHE A 52 -5.46 -5.32 -4.34
CA PHE A 52 -6.44 -4.75 -3.42
C PHE A 52 -7.61 -4.17 -4.21
N ARG A 53 -8.84 -4.44 -3.76
CA ARG A 53 -10.06 -3.89 -4.37
C ARG A 53 -10.75 -2.95 -3.40
N CYS A 54 -10.80 -1.68 -3.77
CA CYS A 54 -11.55 -0.64 -3.07
C CYS A 54 -13.07 -0.85 -3.23
N ILE A 55 -13.86 -0.25 -2.34
CA ILE A 55 -15.32 -0.35 -2.28
C ILE A 55 -15.97 0.09 -3.60
N ASP A 56 -15.45 1.16 -4.21
CA ASP A 56 -15.93 1.71 -5.48
C ASP A 56 -15.43 0.96 -6.73
N GLY A 57 -14.67 -0.13 -6.53
CA GLY A 57 -14.14 -0.96 -7.60
C GLY A 57 -12.79 -0.50 -8.16
N VAL A 58 -12.17 0.56 -7.63
CA VAL A 58 -10.78 0.89 -7.91
C VAL A 58 -9.88 -0.25 -7.44
N LEU A 59 -8.89 -0.63 -8.24
CA LEU A 59 -7.94 -1.69 -7.92
C LEU A 59 -6.55 -1.11 -7.67
N ILE A 60 -5.85 -1.60 -6.66
CA ILE A 60 -4.46 -1.25 -6.38
C ILE A 60 -3.62 -2.52 -6.51
N ASP A 61 -2.63 -2.48 -7.40
CA ASP A 61 -1.68 -3.57 -7.61
C ASP A 61 -0.39 -3.32 -6.81
N GLY A 62 -0.30 -3.95 -5.65
CA GLY A 62 0.83 -3.85 -4.73
C GLY A 62 1.93 -4.88 -4.96
N ASN A 63 1.93 -5.60 -6.08
CA ASN A 63 2.96 -6.60 -6.36
C ASN A 63 4.28 -5.94 -6.76
N ASP A 64 5.31 -6.15 -5.93
CA ASP A 64 6.64 -5.56 -6.09
C ASP A 64 7.54 -6.34 -7.08
N LYS A 65 6.99 -7.33 -7.79
CA LYS A 65 7.70 -8.22 -8.72
C LYS A 65 7.10 -8.19 -10.12
N GLY A 66 7.83 -8.81 -11.06
CA GLY A 66 7.35 -9.11 -12.41
C GLY A 66 6.81 -7.89 -13.18
N ILE A 67 5.69 -8.10 -13.87
CA ILE A 67 5.05 -7.09 -14.72
C ILE A 67 4.51 -5.90 -13.91
N SER A 68 3.96 -6.15 -12.72
CA SER A 68 3.43 -5.13 -11.81
C SER A 68 4.49 -4.09 -11.42
N LYS A 69 5.68 -4.56 -11.05
CA LYS A 69 6.86 -3.72 -10.80
C LYS A 69 7.23 -2.85 -12.00
N VAL A 70 7.24 -3.43 -13.20
CA VAL A 70 7.61 -2.72 -14.43
C VAL A 70 6.58 -1.62 -14.75
N ILE A 71 5.30 -1.95 -14.60
CA ILE A 71 4.20 -1.00 -14.84
C ILE A 71 4.28 0.16 -13.84
N TYR A 72 4.40 -0.10 -12.54
CA TYR A 72 4.51 0.96 -11.54
C TYR A 72 5.68 1.91 -11.85
N ARG A 73 6.85 1.37 -12.19
CA ARG A 73 8.02 2.18 -12.58
C ARG A 73 7.76 3.02 -13.83
N SER A 74 7.01 2.48 -14.79
CA SER A 74 6.62 3.20 -16.00
C SER A 74 5.70 4.38 -15.65
N CYS A 75 4.63 4.14 -14.88
CA CYS A 75 3.70 5.17 -14.41
C CYS A 75 4.42 6.26 -13.62
N SER A 76 5.23 5.88 -12.62
CA SER A 76 6.01 6.83 -11.81
C SER A 76 6.96 7.71 -12.64
N ARG A 77 7.57 7.17 -13.71
CA ARG A 77 8.43 7.94 -14.62
C ARG A 77 7.65 8.86 -15.52
N ARG A 78 6.50 8.40 -16.05
CA ARG A 78 5.60 9.19 -16.89
C ARG A 78 5.07 10.41 -16.13
N ASP A 79 4.70 10.21 -14.87
CA ASP A 79 4.02 11.22 -14.04
C ASP A 79 5.01 12.22 -13.40
N ARG A 80 6.30 12.12 -13.70
CA ARG A 80 7.34 13.00 -13.14
C ARG A 80 7.15 14.44 -13.64
N LEU A 81 7.20 15.40 -12.72
CA LEU A 81 7.05 16.82 -13.04
C LEU A 81 8.39 17.55 -12.87
N GLY A 82 9.13 17.71 -13.97
CA GLY A 82 10.45 18.35 -13.96
C GLY A 82 11.41 17.67 -12.97
N PRO A 83 11.98 18.40 -11.99
CA PRO A 83 12.87 17.79 -11.00
C PRO A 83 12.12 16.90 -10.00
N TYR A 84 10.82 17.14 -9.78
CA TYR A 84 10.02 16.52 -8.71
C TYR A 84 9.62 15.10 -9.05
N LYS A 85 9.85 14.19 -8.09
CA LYS A 85 9.29 12.84 -8.10
C LYS A 85 7.86 12.92 -7.56
N THR A 86 6.92 12.26 -8.22
CA THR A 86 5.49 12.32 -7.90
C THR A 86 4.96 11.02 -7.29
N SER A 87 5.85 10.06 -7.02
CA SER A 87 5.55 8.86 -6.24
C SER A 87 6.82 8.24 -5.68
N ASP A 88 6.66 7.46 -4.61
CA ASP A 88 7.75 6.65 -4.04
C ASP A 88 7.92 5.37 -4.86
N VAL A 89 9.12 5.13 -5.39
CA VAL A 89 9.49 3.90 -6.11
C VAL A 89 10.31 2.94 -5.26
N THR A 90 10.70 3.36 -4.05
CA THR A 90 11.64 2.61 -3.20
C THR A 90 11.00 1.37 -2.59
N TRP A 91 9.67 1.34 -2.46
CA TRP A 91 8.92 0.15 -2.03
C TRP A 91 9.07 -1.07 -2.95
N LEU A 92 9.52 -0.86 -4.20
CA LEU A 92 9.83 -1.94 -5.15
C LEU A 92 11.20 -2.60 -4.90
N THR A 93 11.88 -2.24 -3.81
CA THR A 93 13.19 -2.75 -3.41
C THR A 93 13.09 -3.50 -2.09
N GLU A 94 14.11 -4.30 -1.76
CA GLU A 94 14.13 -5.07 -0.50
C GLU A 94 14.20 -4.18 0.74
N SER A 95 14.65 -2.93 0.58
CA SER A 95 14.81 -1.94 1.65
C SER A 95 14.18 -0.61 1.23
N PRO A 96 12.84 -0.48 1.34
CA PRO A 96 12.13 0.77 1.07
C PRO A 96 12.69 1.92 1.90
N LEU A 97 12.82 3.11 1.32
CA LEU A 97 13.22 4.30 2.06
C LEU A 97 12.05 4.90 2.84
N ASN A 98 10.83 4.76 2.31
CA ASN A 98 9.61 5.08 3.04
C ASN A 98 9.20 3.87 3.92
N PRO A 99 9.31 3.95 5.26
CA PRO A 99 8.95 2.85 6.14
C PRO A 99 7.44 2.54 6.14
N LEU A 100 6.60 3.45 5.65
CA LEU A 100 5.16 3.24 5.55
C LEU A 100 4.77 2.42 4.31
N ALA A 101 5.59 2.38 3.27
CA ALA A 101 5.24 1.76 1.98
C ALA A 101 5.40 0.22 1.97
N VAL A 102 4.82 -0.44 2.96
CA VAL A 102 4.93 -1.89 3.22
C VAL A 102 3.59 -2.56 3.50
N GLY A 103 2.47 -1.86 3.31
CA GLY A 103 1.13 -2.33 3.67
C GLY A 103 0.69 -3.61 2.95
N GLN A 104 1.24 -3.90 1.77
CA GLN A 104 0.96 -5.12 1.01
C GLN A 104 1.42 -6.41 1.71
N TYR A 105 2.31 -6.29 2.71
CA TYR A 105 2.83 -7.41 3.49
C TYR A 105 2.18 -7.53 4.88
N VAL A 106 1.15 -6.73 5.17
CA VAL A 106 0.35 -6.90 6.39
C VAL A 106 -0.54 -8.12 6.21
N ASN A 107 -0.34 -9.13 7.03
CA ASN A 107 -1.06 -10.40 6.92
C ASN A 107 -2.52 -10.30 7.37
N ASN A 108 -3.32 -11.27 6.95
CA ASN A 108 -4.69 -11.42 7.46
C ASN A 108 -4.65 -11.91 8.90
N CYS A 109 -5.63 -11.48 9.69
CA CYS A 109 -5.90 -12.00 11.01
C CYS A 109 -6.29 -13.48 10.94
N SER A 110 -6.08 -14.19 12.03
CA SER A 110 -6.51 -15.57 12.24
C SER A 110 -7.27 -15.68 13.56
N ASN A 111 -7.78 -16.87 13.88
CA ASN A 111 -8.38 -17.14 15.19
C ASN A 111 -7.38 -16.92 16.36
N GLU A 112 -6.08 -17.00 16.08
CA GLU A 112 -5.00 -16.85 17.07
C GLU A 112 -4.40 -15.43 17.07
N LYS A 113 -4.50 -14.74 15.93
CA LYS A 113 -3.91 -13.42 15.71
C LYS A 113 -5.00 -12.43 15.31
N ALA A 114 -5.55 -11.71 16.28
CA ALA A 114 -6.58 -10.72 16.04
C ALA A 114 -6.07 -9.54 15.19
N ALA A 115 -6.95 -8.97 14.38
CA ALA A 115 -6.63 -7.75 13.64
C ALA A 115 -6.36 -6.59 14.63
N ASN A 116 -5.24 -5.90 14.42
CA ASN A 116 -4.87 -4.70 15.17
C ASN A 116 -4.79 -3.46 14.26
N VAL A 117 -5.00 -3.63 12.95
CA VAL A 117 -5.10 -2.55 11.96
C VAL A 117 -6.27 -2.79 11.00
N CYS A 118 -6.80 -1.72 10.40
CA CYS A 118 -7.81 -1.81 9.34
C CYS A 118 -7.41 -0.98 8.12
N TYR A 119 -7.91 -1.38 6.95
CA TYR A 119 -7.75 -0.62 5.71
C TYR A 119 -8.71 0.56 5.70
N GLN A 120 -8.20 1.73 5.33
CA GLN A 120 -8.99 2.93 5.09
C GLN A 120 -8.61 3.52 3.74
N GLU A 121 -9.62 3.79 2.93
CA GLU A 121 -9.44 4.44 1.63
C GLU A 121 -9.27 5.94 1.80
N PHE A 122 -8.33 6.52 1.05
CA PHE A 122 -8.02 7.94 1.11
C PHE A 122 -7.70 8.46 -0.29
N ASP A 123 -8.37 9.53 -0.70
CA ASP A 123 -8.07 10.22 -1.94
C ASP A 123 -7.13 11.39 -1.67
N VAL A 124 -5.97 11.41 -2.33
CA VAL A 124 -5.00 12.50 -2.18
C VAL A 124 -5.64 13.80 -2.70
N PRO A 125 -5.68 14.88 -1.90
CA PRO A 125 -6.25 16.15 -2.34
C PRO A 125 -5.54 16.73 -3.56
N GLU A 126 -6.28 17.40 -4.44
CA GLU A 126 -5.71 18.05 -5.61
C GLU A 126 -4.64 19.11 -5.25
N ALA A 127 -4.87 19.83 -4.14
CA ALA A 127 -3.94 20.82 -3.61
C ALA A 127 -2.80 20.23 -2.76
N PHE A 128 -2.55 18.92 -2.83
CA PHE A 128 -1.47 18.28 -2.07
C PHE A 128 -0.08 18.78 -2.54
N PRO A 129 0.85 19.12 -1.63
CA PRO A 129 2.15 19.66 -2.02
C PRO A 129 2.93 18.70 -2.92
N ILE A 130 3.37 19.19 -4.08
CA ILE A 130 4.07 18.40 -5.10
C ILE A 130 5.37 17.79 -4.55
N GLU A 131 6.04 18.49 -3.64
CA GLU A 131 7.28 18.03 -3.00
C GLU A 131 7.05 16.82 -2.10
N LEU A 132 5.84 16.63 -1.58
CA LEU A 132 5.49 15.52 -0.69
C LEU A 132 4.96 14.30 -1.45
N LEU A 133 4.57 14.45 -2.72
CA LEU A 133 4.12 13.33 -3.56
C LEU A 133 5.19 12.25 -3.71
N GLN A 134 6.48 12.60 -3.59
CA GLN A 134 7.59 11.64 -3.61
C GLN A 134 7.52 10.58 -2.50
N TYR A 135 6.68 10.78 -1.46
CA TYR A 135 6.46 9.84 -0.37
C TYR A 135 5.16 9.03 -0.50
N ILE A 136 4.33 9.32 -1.50
CA ILE A 136 3.11 8.57 -1.77
C ILE A 136 3.47 7.35 -2.63
N PRO A 137 3.24 6.10 -2.17
CA PRO A 137 3.66 4.92 -2.89
C PRO A 137 2.57 4.40 -3.85
N ASN A 138 1.76 5.32 -4.39
CA ASN A 138 0.68 5.04 -5.32
C ASN A 138 0.87 5.88 -6.58
N ALA A 139 0.55 5.30 -7.74
CA ALA A 139 0.59 6.00 -9.03
C ALA A 139 -0.55 5.51 -9.92
N ASN A 140 -1.22 6.42 -10.62
CA ASN A 140 -2.30 6.04 -11.54
C ASN A 140 -1.76 5.22 -12.71
N TYR A 141 -2.43 4.12 -13.05
CA TYR A 141 -2.11 3.34 -14.23
C TYR A 141 -2.36 4.16 -15.50
N GLY A 142 -3.60 4.65 -15.65
CA GLY A 142 -4.02 5.50 -16.77
C GLY A 142 -3.55 6.95 -16.62
N HIS A 143 -3.48 7.65 -17.75
CA HIS A 143 -3.25 9.10 -17.81
C HIS A 143 -4.57 9.89 -17.92
N ASP A 144 -5.71 9.21 -18.11
CA ASP A 144 -7.00 9.87 -18.32
C ASP A 144 -7.55 10.51 -17.03
N VAL A 145 -7.33 11.82 -16.99
CA VAL A 145 -8.02 13.00 -16.46
C VAL A 145 -9.06 12.84 -15.32
N GLU A 146 -8.86 13.69 -14.30
CA GLU A 146 -9.79 14.15 -13.24
C GLU A 146 -10.05 13.27 -12.02
N ARG A 147 -9.51 12.07 -11.91
CA ARG A 147 -9.68 11.27 -10.68
C ARG A 147 -8.56 11.50 -9.67
N PRO A 148 -8.88 11.70 -8.38
CA PRO A 148 -7.87 11.82 -7.36
C PRO A 148 -7.04 10.54 -7.28
N LEU A 149 -5.80 10.67 -6.81
CA LEU A 149 -4.95 9.51 -6.56
C LEU A 149 -5.48 8.76 -5.33
N ARG A 150 -6.10 7.60 -5.56
CA ARG A 150 -6.54 6.70 -4.50
C ARG A 150 -5.33 6.07 -3.80
N CYS A 151 -5.29 6.23 -2.49
CA CYS A 151 -4.42 5.51 -1.58
C CYS A 151 -5.27 4.62 -0.66
N VAL A 152 -4.63 3.59 -0.12
CA VAL A 152 -5.19 2.81 0.99
C VAL A 152 -4.16 2.86 2.10
N VAL A 153 -4.58 3.32 3.28
CA VAL A 153 -3.75 3.36 4.48
C VAL A 153 -4.21 2.29 5.45
N LEU A 154 -3.30 1.82 6.30
CA LEU A 154 -3.63 0.97 7.42
C LEU A 154 -3.60 1.79 8.69
N VAL A 155 -4.69 1.73 9.46
CA VAL A 155 -4.92 2.51 10.67
C VAL A 155 -5.00 1.59 11.87
N ALA A 156 -4.33 1.94 12.96
CA ALA A 156 -4.32 1.16 14.19
C ALA A 156 -5.70 1.14 14.86
N LEU A 157 -6.21 -0.06 15.18
CA LEU A 157 -7.49 -0.26 15.87
C LEU A 157 -7.39 -0.14 17.39
N ARG A 158 -6.17 -0.27 17.92
CA ARG A 158 -5.78 -0.13 19.32
C ARG A 158 -4.34 0.39 19.38
N ASP A 159 -3.84 0.66 20.57
CA ASP A 159 -2.42 0.91 20.76
C ASP A 159 -1.63 -0.36 20.40
N ILE A 160 -0.51 -0.20 19.69
CA ILE A 160 0.36 -1.28 19.23
C ILE A 160 1.77 -1.04 19.77
N GLU A 161 2.29 -2.03 20.48
CA GLU A 161 3.57 -1.98 21.16
C GLU A 161 4.73 -2.37 20.24
N ASN A 162 5.95 -2.04 20.68
CA ASN A 162 7.17 -2.50 20.04
C ASN A 162 7.22 -4.03 20.00
N GLY A 163 7.58 -4.59 18.85
CA GLY A 163 7.70 -6.02 18.58
C GLY A 163 6.42 -6.66 18.08
N GLU A 164 5.27 -5.96 18.12
CA GLU A 164 4.02 -6.51 17.62
C GLU A 164 3.98 -6.54 16.08
N GLU A 165 3.43 -7.64 15.56
CA GLU A 165 3.12 -7.80 14.14
C GLU A 165 1.76 -7.17 13.83
N LEU A 166 1.64 -6.53 12.66
CA LEU A 166 0.41 -5.98 12.16
C LEU A 166 -0.42 -7.05 11.46
N PHE A 167 -1.70 -7.13 11.82
CA PHE A 167 -2.70 -7.99 11.21
C PHE A 167 -3.93 -7.18 10.84
N SER A 168 -4.42 -7.38 9.62
CA SER A 168 -5.64 -6.76 9.11
C SER A 168 -6.74 -7.81 8.92
N ASN A 169 -7.99 -7.37 8.73
CA ASN A 169 -9.04 -8.26 8.23
C ASN A 169 -9.25 -7.99 6.74
N TYR A 170 -8.93 -8.95 5.88
CA TYR A 170 -9.03 -8.79 4.42
C TYR A 170 -10.46 -8.59 3.91
N TYR A 171 -11.47 -8.84 4.76
CA TYR A 171 -12.88 -8.73 4.39
C TYR A 171 -13.52 -7.42 4.83
N THR A 172 -12.83 -6.57 5.60
CA THR A 172 -13.39 -5.34 6.15
C THR A 172 -12.58 -4.13 5.70
N ILE A 173 -13.22 -3.29 4.88
CA ILE A 173 -12.78 -1.92 4.59
C ILE A 173 -13.69 -1.01 5.41
N VAL A 174 -13.12 -0.04 6.13
CA VAL A 174 -13.84 0.89 7.00
C VAL A 174 -13.76 2.30 6.44
#